data_AF-A0A2D8K3S3-F1
#
_entry.id   AF-A0A2D8K3S3-F1
#
_cell.length_a   1.000
_cell.length_b   1.000
_cell.length_c   1.000
_cell.angle_alpha   90.00
_cell.angle_beta   90.00
_cell.angle_gamma   90.00
#
_symmetry.space_group_name_H-M   'P 1'
#
loop_
_entity.id
_entity.type
_entity.pdbx_description
1 polymer ?
#
loop_
_entity_poly.entity_id
_entity_poly.type
_entity_poly.pdbx_seq_one_letter_code
_entity_poly.pdbx_strand_id
1 'polypeptide(L)'
;MTTYDFDGDPISAFIAARADADDKFAFYAFRSTEGLTRNMPTSGDAHYRGEHTGLAINADDTSAAINDLFLADVDFSDATLSGTIYPAGPGAEQIYRSVSFDGTINGAEFQSDRGTIAFTETDWGAPNGPNRIHVRDTSVINQNTSAVEGAFYGDAAAAMGGSFVIDGQGALEGNHLIGAFKADRDGPARNTTPPATPPDIPPPFIPPVIEPPPYFPPPPTYDPFR
;
A
#
# COMPACT_ATOMS: atom_id res chain seq x y z
N MET A 1 -20.39 15.86 18.42
CA MET A 1 -20.18 14.65 19.24
C MET A 1 -18.68 14.53 19.38
N THR A 2 -18.14 14.77 20.57
CA THR A 2 -16.69 14.74 20.82
C THR A 2 -16.38 13.36 21.41
N THR A 3 -15.77 12.49 20.61
CA THR A 3 -15.25 11.20 21.09
C THR A 3 -13.82 11.43 21.55
N TYR A 4 -13.56 11.17 22.83
CA TYR A 4 -12.22 11.21 23.42
C TYR A 4 -11.60 9.82 23.34
N ASP A 5 -10.32 9.77 22.99
CA ASP A 5 -9.44 8.65 23.27
C ASP A 5 -8.43 9.15 24.31
N PHE A 6 -8.37 8.46 25.45
CA PHE A 6 -7.53 8.84 26.58
C PHE A 6 -6.08 8.38 26.42
N ASP A 7 -5.79 7.53 25.44
CA ASP A 7 -4.51 6.82 25.35
C ASP A 7 -3.53 7.44 24.34
N GLY A 8 -3.90 8.56 23.70
CA GLY A 8 -3.05 9.25 22.73
C GLY A 8 -3.04 8.59 21.34
N ASP A 9 -3.97 7.67 21.10
CA ASP A 9 -4.20 7.05 19.81
C ASP A 9 -4.96 7.99 18.86
N PRO A 10 -4.65 7.95 17.55
CA PRO A 10 -5.39 8.71 16.56
C PRO A 10 -6.81 8.18 16.43
N ILE A 11 -7.78 9.09 16.53
CA ILE A 11 -9.17 8.82 16.15
C ILE A 11 -9.34 9.20 14.69
N SER A 12 -9.68 8.21 13.87
CA SER A 12 -10.10 8.40 12.48
C SER A 12 -11.46 7.74 12.23
N ALA A 13 -12.23 8.32 11.32
CA ALA A 13 -13.55 7.82 10.96
C ALA A 13 -13.81 7.98 9.47
N PHE A 14 -14.45 6.98 8.88
CA PHE A 14 -15.04 7.07 7.54
C PHE A 14 -16.56 7.05 7.68
N ILE A 15 -17.24 8.05 7.10
CA ILE A 15 -18.69 8.23 7.19
C ILE A 15 -19.27 8.26 5.78
N ALA A 16 -20.16 7.30 5.49
CA ALA A 16 -21.02 7.34 4.32
C ALA A 16 -22.40 7.88 4.74
N ALA A 17 -22.78 9.04 4.21
CA ALA A 17 -24.08 9.65 4.41
C ALA A 17 -24.91 9.53 3.13
N ARG A 18 -26.13 8.98 3.24
CA ARG A 18 -27.09 8.93 2.12
C ARG A 18 -28.09 10.07 2.29
N ALA A 19 -28.28 10.86 1.23
CA ALA A 19 -29.37 11.81 1.15
C ALA A 19 -30.60 11.13 0.52
N ASP A 20 -31.65 10.91 1.33
CA ASP A 20 -32.87 10.20 0.92
C ASP A 20 -33.62 10.86 -0.25
N ALA A 21 -33.35 12.14 -0.54
CA ALA A 21 -34.06 12.90 -1.57
C ALA A 21 -33.54 12.68 -3.00
N ASP A 22 -32.26 12.32 -3.17
CA ASP A 22 -31.58 12.32 -4.47
C ASP A 22 -30.81 11.02 -4.78
N ASP A 23 -30.88 10.01 -3.90
CA ASP A 23 -30.03 8.80 -3.96
C ASP A 23 -28.52 9.11 -4.03
N LYS A 24 -28.12 10.30 -3.60
CA LYS A 24 -26.72 10.73 -3.56
C LYS A 24 -26.07 10.27 -2.26
N PHE A 25 -24.85 9.76 -2.40
CA PHE A 25 -23.97 9.49 -1.28
C PHE A 25 -22.97 10.64 -1.11
N ALA A 26 -22.75 11.04 0.13
CA ALA A 26 -21.64 11.87 0.53
C ALA A 26 -20.71 11.03 1.41
N PHE A 27 -19.43 10.99 1.04
CA PHE A 27 -18.40 10.28 1.78
C PHE A 27 -17.50 11.28 2.49
N TYR A 28 -17.21 11.01 3.75
CA TYR A 28 -16.35 11.84 4.56
C TYR A 28 -15.30 10.98 5.25
N ALA A 29 -14.05 11.39 5.17
CA ALA A 29 -12.99 10.88 6.02
C ALA A 29 -12.65 11.97 7.05
N PHE A 30 -12.58 11.58 8.31
CA PHE A 30 -12.30 12.46 9.43
C PHE A 30 -11.10 11.95 10.21
N ARG A 31 -10.32 12.90 10.70
CA ARG A 31 -9.24 12.69 11.67
C ARG A 31 -9.42 13.70 12.80
N SER A 32 -9.30 13.25 14.04
CA SER A 32 -9.34 14.14 15.21
C SER A 32 -8.14 15.10 15.22
N THR A 33 -8.34 16.36 15.62
CA THR A 33 -7.26 17.31 15.91
C THR A 33 -6.92 17.38 17.41
N GLU A 34 -7.65 16.64 18.24
CA GLU A 34 -7.31 16.44 19.64
C GLU A 34 -6.27 15.31 19.77
N GLY A 35 -5.40 15.38 20.78
CA GLY A 35 -4.39 14.35 21.03
C GLY A 35 -3.12 14.45 20.16
N LEU A 36 -2.99 15.52 19.36
CA LEU A 36 -1.76 15.80 18.60
C LEU A 36 -0.55 15.80 19.53
N THR A 37 0.54 15.21 19.05
CA THR A 37 1.78 15.17 19.82
C THR A 37 2.29 16.59 20.10
N ARG A 38 2.71 16.82 21.33
CA ARG A 38 3.32 18.09 21.77
C ARG A 38 4.84 18.02 21.84
N ASN A 39 5.38 16.83 21.67
CA ASN A 39 6.79 16.51 21.82
C ASN A 39 7.27 15.84 20.53
N MET A 40 7.15 16.54 19.41
CA MET A 40 7.62 16.04 18.12
C MET A 40 9.13 15.76 18.18
N PRO A 41 9.60 14.58 17.71
CA PRO A 41 11.01 14.37 17.46
C PRO A 41 11.50 15.37 16.41
N THR A 42 12.74 15.86 16.57
CA THR A 42 13.37 16.82 15.65
C THR A 42 14.53 16.21 14.86
N SER A 43 14.74 14.90 14.98
CA SER A 43 15.82 14.16 14.34
C SER A 43 15.58 12.66 14.38
N GLY A 44 16.21 11.95 13.45
CA GLY A 44 16.18 10.50 13.34
C GLY A 44 14.95 9.98 12.60
N ASP A 45 14.96 8.68 12.36
CA ASP A 45 13.94 8.06 11.51
C ASP A 45 12.92 7.25 12.32
N ALA A 46 11.76 7.02 11.72
CA ALA A 46 10.72 6.16 12.25
C ALA A 46 9.99 5.40 11.15
N HIS A 47 9.62 4.17 11.46
CA HIS A 47 8.68 3.40 10.66
C HIS A 47 7.33 3.35 11.37
N TYR A 48 6.26 3.55 10.62
CA TYR A 48 4.89 3.44 11.07
C TYR A 48 4.17 2.37 10.28
N ARG A 49 3.46 1.50 11.01
CA ARG A 49 2.69 0.41 10.44
C ARG A 49 1.31 0.39 11.05
N GLY A 50 0.30 0.26 10.21
CA GLY A 50 -1.07 0.14 10.68
C GLY A 50 -2.04 -0.17 9.57
N GLU A 51 -3.27 0.30 9.73
CA GLU A 51 -4.37 -0.06 8.87
C GLU A 51 -5.04 1.18 8.27
N HIS A 52 -5.69 0.99 7.14
CA HIS A 52 -6.61 1.96 6.58
C HIS A 52 -8.00 1.36 6.41
N THR A 53 -8.99 2.24 6.31
CA THR A 53 -10.37 1.90 5.97
C THR A 53 -10.94 2.96 5.04
N GLY A 54 -11.76 2.55 4.09
CA GLY A 54 -12.35 3.47 3.13
C GLY A 54 -13.21 2.79 2.08
N LEU A 55 -13.38 3.50 0.96
CA LEU A 55 -14.12 3.05 -0.20
C LEU A 55 -13.33 3.30 -1.49
N ALA A 56 -13.30 2.30 -2.36
CA ALA A 56 -12.98 2.46 -3.77
C ALA A 56 -14.29 2.62 -4.55
N ILE A 57 -14.37 3.64 -5.38
CA ILE A 57 -15.51 3.93 -6.25
C ILE A 57 -14.98 3.91 -7.68
N ASN A 58 -15.59 3.09 -8.52
CA ASN A 58 -15.22 2.99 -9.93
C ASN A 58 -16.01 4.02 -10.75
N ALA A 59 -15.54 4.28 -11.97
CA ALA A 59 -16.22 5.20 -12.90
C ALA A 59 -17.65 4.78 -13.31
N ASP A 60 -18.04 3.53 -13.04
CA ASP A 60 -19.40 3.00 -13.25
C ASP A 60 -20.28 3.07 -11.99
N ASP A 61 -19.86 3.87 -10.99
CA ASP A 61 -20.49 4.03 -9.68
C ASP A 61 -20.53 2.76 -8.82
N THR A 62 -19.88 1.66 -9.26
CA THR A 62 -19.70 0.49 -8.39
C THR A 62 -18.67 0.81 -7.31
N SER A 63 -18.89 0.31 -6.11
CA SER A 63 -18.01 0.58 -4.98
C SER A 63 -17.65 -0.66 -4.18
N ALA A 64 -16.43 -0.70 -3.67
CA ALA A 64 -15.94 -1.74 -2.78
C ALA A 64 -15.30 -1.13 -1.53
N ALA A 65 -15.57 -1.71 -0.36
CA ALA A 65 -14.84 -1.36 0.85
C ALA A 65 -13.36 -1.70 0.65
N ILE A 66 -12.49 -0.80 1.09
CA ILE A 66 -11.05 -0.98 1.12
C ILE A 66 -10.61 -0.98 2.58
N ASN A 67 -9.88 -2.01 2.99
CA ASN A 67 -9.35 -2.12 4.34
C ASN A 67 -8.18 -3.09 4.34
N ASP A 68 -6.98 -2.58 4.61
CA ASP A 68 -5.77 -3.38 4.73
C ASP A 68 -4.64 -2.50 5.30
N LEU A 69 -3.44 -2.54 4.72
CA LEU A 69 -2.21 -2.02 5.28
C LEU A 69 -1.94 -0.56 4.92
N PHE A 70 -1.48 0.20 5.91
CA PHE A 70 -0.81 1.48 5.75
C PHE A 70 0.62 1.38 6.29
N LEU A 71 1.58 1.92 5.53
CA LEU A 71 2.97 2.05 5.93
C LEU A 71 3.44 3.50 5.75
N ALA A 72 4.31 3.97 6.63
CA ALA A 72 5.05 5.20 6.40
C ALA A 72 6.47 5.13 6.98
N ASP A 73 7.43 5.66 6.23
CA ASP A 73 8.77 5.95 6.71
C ASP A 73 8.91 7.46 6.89
N VAL A 74 9.40 7.89 8.04
CA VAL A 74 9.48 9.29 8.46
C VAL A 74 10.92 9.64 8.80
N ASP A 75 11.41 10.75 8.26
CA ASP A 75 12.67 11.38 8.68
C ASP A 75 12.34 12.70 9.38
N PHE A 76 12.51 12.73 10.71
CA PHE A 76 12.25 13.90 11.53
C PHE A 76 13.34 14.98 11.39
N SER A 77 14.50 14.63 10.86
CA SER A 77 15.61 15.57 10.63
C SER A 77 15.31 16.46 9.44
N ASP A 78 14.78 15.85 8.37
CA ASP A 78 14.42 16.53 7.13
C ASP A 78 12.94 16.98 7.11
N ALA A 79 12.16 16.59 8.13
CA ALA A 79 10.73 16.86 8.22
C ALA A 79 9.96 16.33 6.99
N THR A 80 10.29 15.10 6.57
CA THR A 80 9.68 14.43 5.41
C THR A 80 9.16 13.05 5.78
N LEU A 81 8.27 12.52 4.94
CA LEU A 81 7.81 11.15 5.02
C LEU A 81 7.48 10.57 3.64
N SER A 82 7.57 9.25 3.53
CA SER A 82 7.07 8.46 2.40
C SER A 82 6.01 7.50 2.92
N GLY A 83 4.77 7.64 2.45
CA GLY A 83 3.66 6.79 2.83
C GLY A 83 3.22 5.85 1.71
N THR A 84 2.64 4.72 2.08
CA THR A 84 2.03 3.76 1.15
C THR A 84 0.72 3.20 1.71
N ILE A 85 -0.33 3.27 0.90
CA ILE A 85 -1.65 2.68 1.14
C ILE A 85 -1.79 1.46 0.24
N TYR A 86 -2.23 0.34 0.80
CA TYR A 86 -2.54 -0.88 0.06
C TYR A 86 -4.07 -1.07 0.03
N PRO A 87 -4.80 -0.62 -1.01
CA PRO A 87 -6.26 -0.52 -0.96
C PRO A 87 -6.98 -1.85 -0.72
N ALA A 88 -6.43 -2.96 -1.20
CA ALA A 88 -6.95 -4.29 -0.88
C ALA A 88 -5.78 -5.20 -0.56
N GLY A 89 -5.89 -5.93 0.55
CA GLY A 89 -4.95 -7.00 0.86
C GLY A 89 -4.94 -8.07 -0.22
N PRO A 90 -3.89 -8.93 -0.24
CA PRO A 90 -3.73 -9.95 -1.26
C PRO A 90 -4.89 -10.94 -1.20
N GLY A 91 -5.94 -10.66 -1.98
CA GLY A 91 -7.26 -11.25 -1.79
C GLY A 91 -8.06 -11.35 -3.08
N ALA A 92 -7.41 -11.34 -4.23
CA ALA A 92 -7.85 -11.97 -5.48
C ALA A 92 -6.68 -11.87 -6.48
N GLU A 93 -6.10 -13.01 -6.83
CA GLU A 93 -5.36 -13.21 -8.09
C GLU A 93 -4.23 -12.23 -8.42
N GLN A 94 -2.99 -12.56 -8.01
CA GLN A 94 -1.71 -12.11 -8.59
C GLN A 94 -1.44 -10.60 -8.86
N ILE A 95 -2.37 -9.70 -8.53
CA ILE A 95 -2.27 -8.27 -8.77
C ILE A 95 -2.03 -7.57 -7.44
N TYR A 96 -0.87 -6.93 -7.30
CA TYR A 96 -0.54 -6.07 -6.16
C TYR A 96 -0.77 -4.61 -6.54
N ARG A 97 -1.62 -3.93 -5.77
CA ARG A 97 -1.93 -2.51 -5.96
C ARG A 97 -1.52 -1.70 -4.74
N SER A 98 -0.91 -0.56 -4.97
CA SER A 98 -0.65 0.41 -3.92
C SER A 98 -0.74 1.85 -4.43
N VAL A 99 -0.97 2.76 -3.51
CA VAL A 99 -0.82 4.20 -3.70
C VAL A 99 0.31 4.66 -2.79
N SER A 100 1.36 5.24 -3.36
CA SER A 100 2.47 5.83 -2.61
C SER A 100 2.43 7.35 -2.69
N PHE A 101 2.96 8.04 -1.69
CA PHE A 101 3.11 9.49 -1.70
C PHE A 101 4.33 9.90 -0.87
N ASP A 102 4.98 10.99 -1.27
CA ASP A 102 5.93 11.70 -0.41
C ASP A 102 5.19 12.88 0.24
N GLY A 103 5.58 13.29 1.44
CA GLY A 103 4.94 14.38 2.16
C GLY A 103 5.88 15.17 3.06
N THR A 104 5.46 16.41 3.34
CA THR A 104 6.16 17.35 4.21
C THR A 104 5.50 17.40 5.58
N ILE A 105 6.31 17.43 6.64
CA ILE A 105 5.90 17.55 8.03
C ILE A 105 6.01 19.01 8.48
N ASN A 106 4.96 19.53 9.11
CA ASN A 106 4.93 20.84 9.74
C ASN A 106 4.36 20.74 11.16
N GLY A 107 5.24 20.81 12.15
CA GLY A 107 4.87 20.56 13.54
C GLY A 107 4.40 19.10 13.71
N ALA A 108 3.20 18.92 14.27
CA ALA A 108 2.60 17.60 14.45
C ALA A 108 1.80 17.12 13.23
N GLU A 109 1.70 17.92 12.17
CA GLU A 109 0.88 17.62 10.99
C GLU A 109 1.74 17.35 9.76
N PHE A 110 1.16 16.68 8.76
CA PHE A 110 1.79 16.46 7.47
C PHE A 110 0.77 16.47 6.34
N GLN A 111 1.26 16.73 5.13
CA GLN A 111 0.49 16.67 3.90
C GLN A 111 1.35 16.07 2.77
N SER A 112 0.72 15.32 1.88
CA SER A 112 1.36 14.85 0.65
C SER A 112 1.84 16.02 -0.22
N ASP A 113 3.04 15.91 -0.75
CA ASP A 113 3.61 16.87 -1.67
C ASP A 113 2.93 16.81 -3.03
N ARG A 114 2.84 17.95 -3.70
CA ARG A 114 2.17 18.03 -5.00
C ARG A 114 2.96 17.22 -6.05
N GLY A 115 2.28 16.31 -6.74
CA GLY A 115 2.87 15.55 -7.84
C GLY A 115 3.57 14.25 -7.42
N THR A 116 3.52 13.88 -6.14
CA THR A 116 4.22 12.68 -5.63
C THR A 116 3.30 11.48 -5.46
N ILE A 117 1.98 11.69 -5.47
CA ILE A 117 1.00 10.61 -5.32
C ILE A 117 1.04 9.73 -6.57
N ALA A 118 1.40 8.47 -6.41
CA ALA A 118 1.62 7.54 -7.51
C ALA A 118 0.88 6.23 -7.30
N PHE A 119 0.27 5.71 -8.36
CA PHE A 119 -0.32 4.39 -8.37
C PHE A 119 0.70 3.35 -8.84
N THR A 120 0.77 2.22 -8.13
CA THR A 120 1.56 1.07 -8.55
C THR A 120 0.62 -0.12 -8.70
N GLU A 121 0.73 -0.80 -9.84
CA GLU A 121 0.06 -2.06 -10.10
C GLU A 121 1.08 -3.04 -10.66
N THR A 122 1.28 -4.14 -9.94
CA THR A 122 2.10 -5.26 -10.41
C THR A 122 1.17 -6.43 -10.66
N ASP A 123 0.96 -6.75 -11.94
CA ASP A 123 0.31 -7.98 -12.37
C ASP A 123 1.37 -9.05 -12.61
N TRP A 124 1.44 -10.03 -11.71
CA TRP A 124 2.16 -11.27 -11.97
C TRP A 124 1.26 -12.13 -12.84
N GLY A 125 1.46 -12.11 -14.15
CA GLY A 125 0.53 -12.76 -15.07
C GLY A 125 0.24 -14.21 -14.70
N ALA A 126 -0.98 -14.66 -15.00
CA ALA A 126 -1.21 -16.10 -15.23
C ALA A 126 -0.09 -16.63 -16.17
N PRO A 127 0.31 -17.92 -16.09
CA PRO A 127 1.55 -18.45 -16.70
C PRO A 127 1.83 -18.11 -18.18
N ASN A 128 0.84 -17.58 -18.92
CA ASN A 128 0.93 -17.23 -20.34
C ASN A 128 0.42 -15.80 -20.68
N GLY A 129 0.17 -14.92 -19.71
CA GLY A 129 -0.30 -13.54 -19.93
C GLY A 129 0.84 -12.50 -19.94
N PRO A 130 0.68 -11.33 -20.59
CA PRO A 130 1.65 -10.26 -20.48
C PRO A 130 1.67 -9.70 -19.06
N ASN A 131 2.84 -9.69 -18.40
CA ASN A 131 3.00 -8.97 -17.13
C ASN A 131 2.77 -7.47 -17.36
N ARG A 132 1.80 -6.89 -16.66
CA ARG A 132 1.59 -5.44 -16.65
C ARG A 132 2.20 -4.88 -15.37
N ILE A 133 3.23 -4.05 -15.53
CA ILE A 133 3.89 -3.41 -14.40
C ILE A 133 3.77 -1.90 -14.59
N HIS A 134 2.92 -1.26 -13.79
CA HIS A 134 3.00 0.18 -13.56
C HIS A 134 3.79 0.38 -12.28
N VAL A 135 5.03 0.87 -12.41
CA VAL A 135 5.83 1.25 -11.24
C VAL A 135 5.67 2.75 -11.03
N ARG A 136 5.08 3.15 -9.90
CA ARG A 136 4.94 4.56 -9.48
C ARG A 136 4.46 5.49 -10.60
N ASP A 137 3.29 5.21 -11.15
CA ASP A 137 2.67 6.03 -12.18
C ASP A 137 1.86 7.18 -11.56
N THR A 138 2.39 8.41 -11.68
CA THR A 138 1.71 9.64 -11.25
C THR A 138 0.74 10.16 -12.32
N SER A 139 0.86 9.69 -13.56
CA SER A 139 0.09 10.20 -14.71
C SER A 139 -1.37 9.73 -14.69
N VAL A 140 -1.67 8.68 -13.93
CA VAL A 140 -3.03 8.16 -13.76
C VAL A 140 -3.74 8.71 -12.51
N ILE A 141 -3.08 9.58 -11.74
CA ILE A 141 -3.65 10.24 -10.56
C ILE A 141 -3.81 11.74 -10.80
N ASN A 142 -5.00 12.29 -10.51
CA ASN A 142 -5.27 13.71 -10.56
C ASN A 142 -4.64 14.43 -9.35
N GLN A 143 -3.44 14.95 -9.55
CA GLN A 143 -2.64 15.64 -8.52
C GLN A 143 -3.27 16.96 -8.02
N ASN A 144 -4.31 17.47 -8.68
CA ASN A 144 -4.96 18.73 -8.28
C ASN A 144 -6.08 18.52 -7.25
N THR A 145 -6.64 17.32 -7.20
CA THR A 145 -7.78 16.97 -6.34
C THR A 145 -7.46 15.83 -5.39
N SER A 146 -6.36 15.11 -5.63
CA SER A 146 -5.83 14.09 -4.72
C SER A 146 -4.99 14.71 -3.61
N ALA A 147 -5.16 14.23 -2.39
CA ALA A 147 -4.38 14.62 -1.23
C ALA A 147 -4.35 13.50 -0.17
N VAL A 148 -3.25 13.43 0.56
CA VAL A 148 -3.15 12.71 1.82
C VAL A 148 -2.79 13.70 2.92
N GLU A 149 -3.56 13.69 4.01
CA GLU A 149 -3.38 14.60 5.14
C GLU A 149 -3.38 13.81 6.44
N GLY A 150 -2.49 14.14 7.35
CA GLY A 150 -2.37 13.40 8.60
C GLY A 150 -1.54 14.10 9.66
N ALA A 151 -1.44 13.46 10.82
CA ALA A 151 -0.73 13.98 11.98
C ALA A 151 -0.15 12.87 12.83
N PHE A 152 0.75 13.29 13.72
CA PHE A 152 1.36 12.52 14.77
C PHE A 152 0.64 12.72 16.11
N TYR A 153 0.50 11.63 16.85
CA TYR A 153 -0.22 11.54 18.12
C TYR A 153 0.65 10.84 19.16
N GLY A 154 0.26 10.98 20.43
CA GLY A 154 0.98 10.41 21.57
C GLY A 154 2.32 11.11 21.85
N ASP A 155 3.00 10.71 22.92
CA ASP A 155 4.33 11.25 23.23
C ASP A 155 5.36 10.82 22.16
N ALA A 156 6.29 11.71 21.81
CA ALA A 156 7.34 11.44 20.83
C ALA A 156 6.85 10.87 19.48
N ALA A 157 5.66 11.31 19.03
CA ALA A 157 5.00 10.82 17.83
C ALA A 157 4.81 9.28 17.84
N ALA A 158 4.35 8.70 18.95
CA ALA A 158 4.16 7.26 19.10
C ALA A 158 3.19 6.66 18.07
N ALA A 159 2.24 7.44 17.55
CA ALA A 159 1.28 7.02 16.54
C ALA A 159 1.05 8.10 15.48
N MET A 160 0.42 7.72 14.36
CA MET A 160 0.00 8.65 13.32
C MET A 160 -1.37 8.26 12.76
N GLY A 161 -2.12 9.24 12.29
CA GLY A 161 -3.41 9.01 11.63
C GLY A 161 -3.75 10.11 10.65
N GLY A 162 -4.67 9.80 9.74
CA GLY A 162 -4.98 10.72 8.65
C GLY A 162 -6.11 10.26 7.76
N SER A 163 -6.30 11.02 6.69
CA SER A 163 -7.29 10.79 5.63
C SER A 163 -6.65 10.93 4.26
N PHE A 164 -7.25 10.27 3.28
CA PHE A 164 -6.87 10.39 1.88
C PHE A 164 -8.08 10.53 0.98
N VAL A 165 -7.89 11.29 -0.09
CA VAL A 165 -8.75 11.33 -1.27
C VAL A 165 -7.82 11.21 -2.47
N ILE A 166 -8.05 10.23 -3.33
CA ILE A 166 -7.24 9.96 -4.52
C ILE A 166 -8.18 9.82 -5.69
N ASP A 167 -8.07 10.75 -6.63
CA ASP A 167 -8.88 10.79 -7.83
C ASP A 167 -8.06 10.31 -9.02
N GLY A 168 -8.59 9.38 -9.79
CA GLY A 168 -7.96 8.94 -11.03
C GLY A 168 -8.08 9.99 -12.14
N GLN A 169 -7.15 9.95 -13.09
CA GLN A 169 -7.22 10.71 -14.34
C GLN A 169 -6.80 9.84 -15.52
N GLY A 170 -7.11 10.28 -16.74
CA GLY A 170 -6.77 9.56 -17.96
C GLY A 170 -7.38 8.16 -17.97
N ALA A 171 -6.55 7.12 -17.98
CA ALA A 171 -7.03 5.74 -17.97
C ALA A 171 -7.81 5.36 -16.70
N LEU A 172 -7.67 6.13 -15.61
CA LEU A 172 -8.40 5.95 -14.36
C LEU A 172 -9.41 7.07 -14.09
N GLU A 173 -9.74 7.92 -15.07
CA GLU A 173 -10.73 8.99 -14.89
C GLU A 173 -12.07 8.43 -14.36
N GLY A 174 -12.63 9.10 -13.36
CA GLY A 174 -13.87 8.69 -12.68
C GLY A 174 -13.71 7.65 -11.57
N ASN A 175 -12.50 7.10 -11.35
CA ASN A 175 -12.22 6.26 -10.20
C ASN A 175 -11.79 7.11 -9.00
N HIS A 176 -12.22 6.73 -7.79
CA HIS A 176 -11.95 7.45 -6.55
C HIS A 176 -11.56 6.47 -5.44
N LEU A 177 -10.56 6.83 -4.64
CA LEU A 177 -10.27 6.20 -3.36
C LEU A 177 -10.43 7.26 -2.27
N ILE A 178 -11.26 6.96 -1.28
CA ILE A 178 -11.43 7.82 -0.11
C ILE A 178 -11.37 6.99 1.15
N GLY A 179 -10.67 7.48 2.18
CA GLY A 179 -10.56 6.73 3.42
C GLY A 179 -9.73 7.43 4.48
N ALA A 180 -9.49 6.70 5.55
CA ALA A 180 -8.72 7.12 6.69
C ALA A 180 -7.78 6.01 7.15
N PHE A 181 -6.72 6.38 7.86
CA PHE A 181 -5.72 5.44 8.37
C PHE A 181 -5.33 5.76 9.81
N LYS A 182 -4.79 4.73 10.48
CA LYS A 182 -4.14 4.78 11.77
C LYS A 182 -2.92 3.86 11.72
N ALA A 183 -1.80 4.30 12.28
CA ALA A 183 -0.59 3.49 12.40
C ALA A 183 0.19 3.81 13.67
N ASP A 184 0.86 2.79 14.19
CA ASP A 184 1.71 2.88 15.36
C ASP A 184 3.18 2.85 14.93
N ARG A 185 4.04 3.50 15.71
CA ARG A 185 5.48 3.51 15.48
C ARG A 185 6.10 2.15 15.80
N ASP A 186 6.64 1.47 14.80
CA ASP A 186 7.17 0.09 14.89
C ASP A 186 8.69 0.04 15.19
N GLY A 187 9.35 1.21 15.31
CA GLY A 187 10.79 1.36 15.60
C GLY A 187 11.48 2.44 14.74
N PRO A 188 12.82 2.58 14.80
CA PRO A 188 13.57 3.43 13.85
C PRO A 188 13.44 2.89 12.43
N ALA A 189 13.45 3.75 11.40
CA ALA A 189 13.30 3.30 10.02
C ALA A 189 14.37 2.26 9.68
N ARG A 190 13.96 1.17 9.01
CA ARG A 190 14.92 0.20 8.49
C ARG A 190 15.69 0.91 7.38
N ASN A 191 16.96 1.22 7.66
CA ASN A 191 17.94 1.70 6.71
C ASN A 191 17.73 1.00 5.36
N THR A 192 17.14 1.68 4.36
CA THR A 192 16.83 1.11 3.03
C THR A 192 18.08 0.98 2.17
N THR A 193 19.24 0.72 2.78
CA THR A 193 20.31 0.03 2.08
C THR A 193 19.65 -1.20 1.44
N PRO A 194 19.75 -1.38 0.11
CA PRO A 194 19.31 -2.62 -0.51
C PRO A 194 19.86 -3.78 0.32
N PRO A 195 19.09 -4.85 0.57
CA PRO A 195 19.58 -5.98 1.36
C PRO A 195 21.00 -6.29 0.91
N ALA A 196 21.94 -6.25 1.85
CA ALA A 196 23.36 -6.44 1.60
C ALA A 196 23.57 -7.86 1.05
N THR A 197 23.42 -8.02 -0.27
CA THR A 197 23.27 -9.31 -0.93
C THR A 197 22.05 -10.10 -0.39
N PRO A 198 21.35 -10.89 -1.22
CA PRO A 198 20.47 -11.92 -0.67
C PRO A 198 21.29 -12.77 0.32
N PRO A 199 20.71 -13.30 1.41
CA PRO A 199 21.36 -14.40 2.11
C PRO A 199 21.73 -15.43 1.04
N ASP A 200 22.98 -15.94 1.06
CA ASP A 200 23.43 -17.00 0.17
C ASP A 200 22.36 -18.10 0.17
N ILE A 201 21.48 -18.07 -0.82
CA ILE A 201 20.58 -19.16 -1.10
C ILE A 201 21.57 -20.21 -1.59
N PRO A 202 21.80 -21.31 -0.84
CA PRO A 202 22.63 -22.36 -1.36
C PRO A 202 22.10 -22.69 -2.75
N PRO A 203 22.98 -22.80 -3.76
CA PRO A 203 22.53 -23.04 -5.12
C PRO A 203 21.50 -24.17 -5.09
N PRO A 204 20.39 -24.05 -5.85
CA PRO A 204 19.36 -25.07 -5.85
C PRO A 204 20.05 -26.42 -6.00
N PHE A 205 19.69 -27.39 -5.14
CA PHE A 205 20.21 -28.74 -5.27
C PHE A 205 19.87 -29.21 -6.68
N ILE A 206 20.87 -29.20 -7.56
CA ILE A 206 20.78 -29.84 -8.86
C ILE A 206 20.95 -31.31 -8.54
N PRO A 207 19.89 -32.14 -8.55
CA PRO A 207 20.07 -33.56 -8.42
C PRO A 207 21.07 -34.00 -9.51
N PRO A 208 22.00 -34.91 -9.21
CA PRO A 208 22.91 -35.41 -10.23
C PRO A 208 22.08 -35.85 -11.43
N VAL A 209 22.50 -35.44 -12.62
CA VAL A 209 21.92 -35.92 -13.88
C VAL A 209 22.02 -37.44 -13.80
N ILE A 210 20.89 -38.11 -13.57
CA ILE A 210 20.81 -39.56 -13.70
C ILE A 210 21.00 -39.80 -15.19
N GLU A 211 22.19 -40.26 -15.58
CA GLU A 211 22.41 -40.71 -16.94
C GLU A 211 21.32 -41.74 -17.28
N PRO A 212 20.62 -41.60 -18.42
CA PRO A 212 19.67 -42.62 -18.83
C PRO A 212 20.43 -43.96 -18.93
N PRO A 213 19.82 -45.07 -18.49
CA PRO A 213 20.47 -46.36 -18.57
C PRO A 213 20.88 -46.64 -20.03
N PRO A 214 21.99 -47.33 -20.26
CA PRO A 214 22.45 -47.66 -21.61
C PRO A 214 21.31 -48.34 -22.37
N TYR A 215 21.04 -47.86 -23.59
CA TYR A 215 20.04 -48.44 -24.46
C TYR A 215 20.47 -49.86 -24.82
N PHE A 216 19.76 -50.85 -24.28
CA PHE A 216 19.85 -52.23 -24.75
C PHE A 216 18.87 -52.41 -25.91
N PRO A 217 19.35 -52.68 -27.14
CA PRO A 217 18.44 -53.03 -28.22
C PRO A 217 17.65 -54.29 -27.82
N PRO A 218 16.35 -54.37 -28.16
CA PRO A 218 15.57 -55.56 -27.87
C PRO A 218 16.21 -56.77 -28.56
N PRO A 219 16.15 -57.97 -27.94
CA PRO A 219 16.63 -59.18 -28.57
C PRO A 219 15.88 -59.40 -29.90
N PRO A 220 16.55 -59.97 -30.93
CA PRO A 220 15.89 -60.27 -32.18
C PRO A 220 14.68 -61.17 -31.92
N THR A 221 13.52 -60.75 -32.42
CA THR A 221 12.31 -61.56 -32.38
C THR A 221 12.56 -62.84 -33.17
N TYR A 222 12.49 -63.98 -32.48
CA TYR A 222 12.49 -65.29 -33.11
C TYR A 222 11.23 -65.41 -33.98
N ASP A 223 11.43 -65.61 -35.29
CA ASP A 223 10.37 -65.92 -36.24
C ASP A 223 10.28 -67.45 -36.35
N PRO A 224 9.25 -68.11 -35.76
CA PRO A 224 9.10 -69.55 -35.81
C PRO A 224 8.70 -70.10 -37.20
N PHE A 225 8.59 -69.24 -38.22
CA PHE A 225 8.14 -69.63 -39.57
C PHE A 225 9.12 -69.27 -40.71
N ARG A 226 10.41 -69.14 -40.41
CA ARG A 226 11.50 -69.06 -41.40
C ARG A 226 12.53 -70.17 -41.25
#